data_AF-A0A5N5F296-F1
#
_entry.id   AF-A0A5N5F296-F1
#
_cell.length_a   1.000
_cell.length_b   1.000
_cell.length_c   1.000
_cell.angle_alpha   90.00
_cell.angle_beta   90.00
_cell.angle_gamma   90.00
#
_symmetry.space_group_name_H-M   'P 1'
#
loop_
_entity.id
_entity.type
_entity.pdbx_description
1 polymer ?
#
loop_
_entity_poly.entity_id
_entity_poly.type
_entity_poly.pdbx_seq_one_letter_code
_entity_poly.pdbx_strand_id
1 'polypeptide(L)'
;MVMIRNLSRSLGRSAIAKTLLSPSNSRPSSSSSSAHSAIPLLAPLAGQRLRNNSAAFEPEFRDTTTSTTRCLHSNASLGGGGGLPSSMRAAVFREPNKPLTFEEFHIPRPKSGELLIKTKACGVCHSDLHVMKGELPFASPCVVGHEITGEVVEHGPATDTKTIARLPIGSRVVGAFIMPCGNCSYCSKGHDDLCEDFFAYNRAKGTLYDGETRLFLRSSGEPVYMYSMGGLAEYCVVPANGLTILPESLPYIESAVLGCAVFTAYGTMANAAQVKPGDSVAVIGIGGVGSSCLQIARAFGASDIIAVDVQDEKVQKAKIFGATHAVNAAKEDAVGKIMVHIKALFCYFLLHMMQ
;
A
#
# COMPACT_ATOMS: atom_id res chain seq x y z
N MET A 1 -11.64 -0.41 -8.87
CA MET A 1 -11.24 -0.14 -10.26
C MET A 1 -11.93 -1.17 -11.15
N VAL A 2 -12.59 -0.74 -12.22
CA VAL A 2 -13.20 -1.63 -13.21
C VAL A 2 -12.39 -1.47 -14.48
N MET A 3 -11.86 -2.58 -15.01
CA MET A 3 -11.15 -2.59 -16.27
C MET A 3 -11.95 -3.37 -17.31
N ILE A 4 -12.02 -2.84 -18.52
CA ILE A 4 -12.75 -3.46 -19.61
C ILE A 4 -11.75 -3.82 -20.69
N ARG A 5 -11.70 -5.10 -21.07
CA ARG A 5 -10.82 -5.63 -22.12
C ARG A 5 -11.62 -6.24 -23.27
N ASN A 6 -11.04 -6.25 -24.46
CA ASN A 6 -11.53 -7.01 -25.60
C ASN A 6 -10.98 -8.44 -25.61
N LEU A 7 -11.86 -9.45 -25.47
CA LEU A 7 -11.55 -10.85 -25.73
C LEU A 7 -12.47 -11.34 -26.85
N SER A 8 -11.91 -12.05 -27.84
CA SER A 8 -12.69 -12.66 -28.91
C SER A 8 -13.44 -13.89 -28.39
N ARG A 9 -14.57 -13.68 -27.69
CA ARG A 9 -15.73 -14.58 -27.66
C ARG A 9 -16.87 -13.96 -26.87
N SER A 10 -18.06 -14.12 -27.42
CA SER A 10 -19.34 -13.51 -27.08
C SER A 10 -19.66 -13.39 -25.59
N LEU A 11 -20.07 -12.20 -25.14
CA LEU A 11 -21.20 -11.97 -24.21
C LEU A 11 -21.57 -10.47 -24.18
N GLY A 12 -22.86 -10.18 -24.12
CA GLY A 12 -23.48 -8.92 -24.56
C GLY A 12 -23.61 -7.77 -23.54
N ARG A 13 -24.20 -6.67 -24.04
CA ARG A 13 -24.33 -5.30 -23.52
C ARG A 13 -24.83 -5.09 -22.06
N SER A 14 -25.30 -6.12 -21.36
CA SER A 14 -26.01 -5.99 -20.07
C SER A 14 -25.09 -5.77 -18.85
N ALA A 15 -23.83 -6.23 -18.88
CA ALA A 15 -22.93 -6.19 -17.72
C ALA A 15 -22.39 -4.78 -17.38
N ILE A 16 -22.27 -3.90 -18.37
CA ILE A 16 -21.68 -2.55 -18.23
C ILE A 16 -22.60 -1.62 -17.43
N ALA A 17 -23.90 -1.62 -17.73
CA ALA A 17 -24.88 -0.72 -17.10
C ALA A 17 -25.03 -0.99 -15.59
N LYS A 18 -24.98 -2.26 -15.16
CA LYS A 18 -25.05 -2.63 -13.74
C LYS A 18 -23.82 -2.17 -12.94
N THR A 19 -22.68 -2.03 -13.59
CA THR A 19 -21.40 -1.67 -12.96
C THR A 19 -21.27 -0.15 -12.75
N LEU A 20 -21.87 0.66 -13.62
CA LEU A 20 -21.74 2.12 -13.59
C LEU A 20 -22.89 2.83 -12.86
N LEU A 21 -24.02 2.15 -12.62
CA LEU A 21 -25.25 2.76 -12.10
C LEU A 21 -25.69 2.28 -10.72
N SER A 22 -24.91 1.48 -9.98
CA SER A 22 -25.29 1.08 -8.62
C SER A 22 -24.68 2.00 -7.55
N PRO A 23 -25.44 2.92 -6.92
CA PRO A 23 -25.09 3.41 -5.60
C PRO A 23 -25.27 2.25 -4.61
N SER A 24 -24.22 1.92 -3.86
CA SER A 24 -24.30 0.94 -2.78
C SER A 24 -25.17 1.49 -1.65
N ASN A 25 -26.48 1.22 -1.72
CA ASN A 25 -27.40 1.38 -0.61
C ASN A 25 -28.50 0.31 -0.71
N SER A 26 -28.22 -0.86 -0.14
CA SER A 26 -29.26 -1.81 0.25
C SER A 26 -28.76 -2.64 1.44
N ARG A 27 -29.16 -2.20 2.64
CA ARG A 27 -29.16 -3.06 3.83
C ARG A 27 -30.22 -4.16 3.64
N PRO A 28 -29.94 -5.44 3.95
CA PRO A 28 -31.00 -6.41 4.16
C PRO A 28 -31.62 -6.18 5.53
N SER A 29 -32.95 -6.02 5.54
CA SER A 29 -33.78 -6.04 6.74
C SER A 29 -33.87 -7.46 7.30
N SER A 30 -33.56 -7.64 8.58
CA SER A 30 -34.06 -8.77 9.36
C SER A 30 -34.47 -8.29 10.74
N SER A 31 -35.75 -8.52 11.04
CA SER A 31 -36.43 -8.29 12.31
C SER A 31 -35.97 -9.25 13.40
N SER A 32 -35.62 -8.73 14.57
CA SER A 32 -36.12 -9.26 15.86
C SER A 32 -35.80 -8.28 17.00
N SER A 33 -36.72 -8.28 17.95
CA SER A 33 -36.93 -7.38 19.09
C SER A 33 -35.91 -7.54 20.22
N SER A 34 -35.51 -6.43 20.85
CA SER A 34 -35.82 -6.12 22.26
C SER A 34 -35.16 -4.80 22.71
N ALA A 35 -35.80 -4.19 23.71
CA ALA A 35 -35.66 -2.81 24.14
C ALA A 35 -34.38 -2.52 24.96
N HIS A 36 -33.91 -1.26 24.93
CA HIS A 36 -33.88 -0.38 26.12
C HIS A 36 -33.37 1.04 25.84
N SER A 37 -34.12 1.98 26.43
CA SER A 37 -33.77 3.29 27.01
C SER A 37 -33.05 4.37 26.19
N ALA A 38 -33.73 5.51 26.14
CA ALA A 38 -33.37 6.81 25.60
C ALA A 38 -32.23 7.54 26.36
N ILE A 39 -31.64 8.57 25.72
CA ILE A 39 -31.38 9.94 26.23
C ILE A 39 -30.82 10.79 25.05
N PRO A 40 -31.08 12.12 24.98
CA PRO A 40 -31.29 12.84 23.72
C PRO A 40 -30.10 13.69 23.22
N LEU A 41 -30.20 14.07 21.94
CA LEU A 41 -29.38 15.05 21.23
C LEU A 41 -29.49 16.47 21.83
N LEU A 42 -28.36 17.19 21.85
CA LEU A 42 -28.30 18.66 21.85
C LEU A 42 -27.42 19.14 20.68
N ALA A 43 -27.86 20.23 20.07
CA ALA A 43 -27.37 20.86 18.85
C ALA A 43 -26.13 21.76 19.09
N PRO A 44 -25.52 22.34 18.03
CA PRO A 44 -24.12 22.78 18.02
C PRO A 44 -23.91 24.24 18.42
N LEU A 45 -22.70 24.58 18.88
CA LEU A 45 -22.22 25.96 19.01
C LEU A 45 -20.97 26.21 18.17
N ALA A 46 -20.97 27.41 17.60
CA ALA A 46 -20.10 27.89 16.55
C ALA A 46 -18.71 28.33 17.02
N GLY A 47 -17.75 28.23 16.10
CA GLY A 47 -16.80 29.29 15.76
C GLY A 47 -15.65 29.59 16.72
N GLN A 48 -14.42 29.40 16.23
CA GLN A 48 -13.39 30.45 16.29
C GLN A 48 -12.22 30.15 15.35
N ARG A 49 -11.89 31.16 14.53
CA ARG A 49 -10.68 31.24 13.67
C ARG A 49 -9.47 31.61 14.52
N LEU A 50 -8.35 30.91 14.38
CA LEU A 50 -7.00 31.43 14.69
C LEU A 50 -6.00 30.82 13.69
N ARG A 51 -5.63 31.58 12.66
CA ARG A 51 -4.34 32.27 12.46
C ARG A 51 -3.16 31.34 12.16
N ASN A 52 -2.78 31.36 10.88
CA ASN A 52 -1.48 30.92 10.35
C ASN A 52 -0.34 31.66 11.04
N ASN A 53 0.76 30.96 11.32
CA ASN A 53 2.10 31.54 11.26
C ASN A 53 3.10 30.49 10.78
N SER A 54 3.59 30.73 9.58
CA SER A 54 4.74 30.10 8.94
C SER A 54 6.03 30.68 9.52
N ALA A 55 6.97 29.84 9.91
CA ALA A 55 8.37 30.22 10.01
C ALA A 55 9.24 29.02 9.60
N ALA A 56 9.95 29.19 8.50
CA ALA A 56 10.95 28.27 7.98
C ALA A 56 12.18 28.25 8.90
N PHE A 57 12.80 27.08 9.05
CA PHE A 57 14.02 26.88 9.82
C PHE A 57 15.04 26.15 8.92
N GLU A 58 16.10 26.84 8.54
CA GLU A 58 17.28 26.32 7.82
C GLU A 58 18.39 26.02 8.85
N PRO A 59 19.13 24.91 8.76
CA PRO A 59 20.27 24.66 9.63
C PRO A 59 21.62 24.94 8.93
N GLU A 60 22.49 25.70 9.60
CA GLU A 60 23.89 25.89 9.22
C GLU A 60 24.74 24.64 9.51
N PHE A 61 25.52 24.22 8.51
CA PHE A 61 26.49 23.13 8.58
C PHE A 61 27.88 23.71 8.87
N ARG A 62 28.59 23.17 9.87
CA ARG A 62 30.00 23.51 10.13
C ARG A 62 30.86 22.26 10.10
N ASP A 63 31.76 22.26 9.13
CA ASP A 63 32.77 21.23 8.86
C ASP A 63 34.06 21.58 9.63
N THR A 64 34.69 20.60 10.27
CA THR A 64 36.11 20.71 10.64
C THR A 64 36.79 19.34 10.61
N THR A 65 37.95 19.36 9.97
CA THR A 65 38.78 18.25 9.53
C THR A 65 39.84 17.83 10.55
N THR A 66 40.42 16.65 10.27
CA THR A 66 41.80 16.16 10.56
C THR A 66 42.19 15.76 11.99
N SER A 67 42.63 14.50 12.17
CA SER A 67 44.05 14.16 12.40
C SER A 67 44.29 12.64 12.57
N THR A 68 45.56 12.27 12.43
CA THR A 68 46.26 11.04 12.06
C THR A 68 46.39 9.87 13.06
N THR A 69 46.33 8.65 12.49
CA THR A 69 47.19 7.45 12.64
C THR A 69 47.58 6.89 14.03
N ARG A 70 47.21 5.62 14.27
CA ARG A 70 48.11 4.56 14.79
C ARG A 70 47.52 3.16 14.57
N CYS A 71 48.23 2.32 13.80
CA CYS A 71 47.93 0.89 13.65
C CYS A 71 48.38 0.11 14.88
N LEU A 72 47.45 -0.59 15.53
CA LEU A 72 47.73 -1.73 16.40
C LEU A 72 46.78 -2.84 16.00
N HIS A 73 47.34 -4.01 15.70
CA HIS A 73 46.60 -5.20 15.30
C HIS A 73 45.78 -5.72 16.49
N SER A 74 44.45 -5.61 16.39
CA SER A 74 43.50 -6.40 17.16
C SER A 74 42.39 -6.88 16.21
N ASN A 75 41.95 -8.11 16.39
CA ASN A 75 40.90 -8.74 15.59
C ASN A 75 39.61 -7.91 15.64
N ALA A 76 39.42 -7.05 14.65
CA ALA A 76 38.19 -6.32 14.42
C ALA A 76 37.38 -7.09 13.38
N SER A 77 36.26 -7.66 13.83
CA SER A 77 35.10 -7.86 12.97
C SER A 77 34.87 -6.59 12.15
N LEU A 78 34.75 -6.73 10.83
CA LEU A 78 34.40 -5.63 9.92
C LEU A 78 32.97 -5.16 10.25
N GLY A 79 32.87 -4.33 11.28
CA GLY A 79 31.65 -3.73 11.80
C GLY A 79 31.55 -2.28 11.34
N GLY A 80 30.86 -2.06 10.23
CA GLY A 80 30.25 -0.77 9.92
C GLY A 80 28.93 -0.64 10.69
N GLY A 81 29.00 -0.71 12.02
CA GLY A 81 27.82 -0.81 12.90
C GLY A 81 27.58 0.47 13.67
N GLY A 82 26.87 1.42 13.08
CA GLY A 82 26.06 2.32 13.92
C GLY A 82 25.01 1.45 14.58
N GLY A 83 25.12 1.19 15.88
CA GLY A 83 24.17 0.35 16.61
C GLY A 83 22.73 0.82 16.39
N LEU A 84 21.78 -0.12 16.36
CA LEU A 84 20.36 0.23 16.27
C LEU A 84 19.99 1.17 17.44
N PRO A 85 19.15 2.19 17.20
CA PRO A 85 18.69 3.07 18.28
C PRO A 85 17.89 2.28 19.32
N SER A 86 17.71 2.86 20.51
CA SER A 86 16.90 2.22 21.57
C SER A 86 15.39 2.28 21.31
N SER A 87 14.95 3.21 20.45
CA SER A 87 13.55 3.46 20.14
C SER A 87 13.38 4.05 18.75
N MET A 88 12.13 4.04 18.28
CA MET A 88 11.69 4.68 17.05
C MET A 88 10.34 5.38 17.25
N ARG A 89 9.95 6.22 16.30
CA ARG A 89 8.61 6.77 16.19
C ARG A 89 7.80 6.09 15.10
N ALA A 90 6.49 6.02 15.32
CA ALA A 90 5.52 5.59 14.32
C ALA A 90 4.22 6.40 14.42
N ALA A 91 3.47 6.46 13.31
CA ALA A 91 2.16 7.08 13.24
C ALA A 91 1.06 6.06 13.57
N VAL A 92 0.37 6.25 14.69
CA VAL A 92 -0.61 5.33 15.25
C VAL A 92 -2.02 5.79 14.92
N PHE A 93 -2.80 4.88 14.36
CA PHE A 93 -4.24 4.95 14.26
C PHE A 93 -4.86 4.34 15.53
N ARG A 94 -5.75 5.09 16.20
CA ARG A 94 -6.47 4.65 17.39
C ARG A 94 -7.96 4.55 17.16
N GLU A 95 -8.53 5.57 16.52
CA GLU A 95 -9.97 5.70 16.35
C GLU A 95 -10.33 6.29 14.99
N PRO A 96 -11.44 5.82 14.37
CA PRO A 96 -11.91 6.38 13.11
C PRO A 96 -12.10 7.89 13.14
N ASN A 97 -11.74 8.56 12.03
CA ASN A 97 -11.92 10.00 11.83
C ASN A 97 -11.15 10.89 12.84
N LYS A 98 -10.15 10.34 13.53
CA LYS A 98 -9.17 11.09 14.30
C LYS A 98 -7.83 11.16 13.56
N PRO A 99 -7.04 12.24 13.73
CA PRO A 99 -5.68 12.29 13.21
C PRO A 99 -4.82 11.15 13.77
N LEU A 100 -3.80 10.73 13.01
CA LEU A 100 -2.77 9.84 13.53
C LEU A 100 -1.96 10.54 14.62
N THR A 101 -1.55 9.79 15.64
CA THR A 101 -0.65 10.26 16.70
C THR A 101 0.75 9.72 16.47
N PHE A 102 1.78 10.56 16.65
CA PHE A 102 3.16 10.08 16.65
C PHE A 102 3.53 9.58 18.03
N GLU A 103 3.89 8.31 18.14
CA GLU A 103 4.20 7.66 19.41
C GLU A 103 5.55 6.94 19.34
N GLU A 104 6.18 6.76 20.50
CA GLU A 104 7.47 6.08 20.62
C GLU A 104 7.30 4.57 20.86
N PHE A 105 8.09 3.79 20.16
CA PHE A 105 8.13 2.33 20.22
C PHE A 105 9.53 1.84 20.56
N HIS A 106 9.63 0.67 21.18
CA HIS A 106 10.88 -0.09 21.13
C HIS A 106 11.22 -0.45 19.68
N ILE A 107 12.51 -0.57 19.36
CA ILE A 107 12.90 -1.10 18.05
C ILE A 107 12.36 -2.52 17.90
N PRO A 108 11.55 -2.79 16.86
CA PRO A 108 10.92 -4.08 16.70
C PRO A 108 12.00 -5.12 16.37
N ARG A 109 11.90 -6.30 16.97
CA ARG A 109 12.89 -7.37 16.80
C ARG A 109 12.34 -8.43 15.84
N PRO A 110 13.01 -8.71 14.71
CA PRO A 110 12.57 -9.75 13.80
C PRO A 110 12.74 -11.14 14.41
N LYS A 111 11.77 -12.03 14.19
CA LYS A 111 11.87 -13.45 14.48
C LYS A 111 12.38 -14.22 13.25
N SER A 112 12.53 -15.54 13.37
CA SER A 112 13.01 -16.39 12.28
C SER A 112 12.21 -16.20 10.98
N GLY A 113 12.91 -15.97 9.87
CA GLY A 113 12.30 -15.71 8.57
C GLY A 113 11.79 -14.27 8.37
N GLU A 114 12.02 -13.39 9.34
CA GLU A 114 11.65 -11.98 9.30
C GLU A 114 12.90 -11.10 9.24
N LEU A 115 12.75 -9.90 8.70
CA LEU A 115 13.82 -8.92 8.58
C LEU A 115 13.36 -7.60 9.18
N LEU A 116 14.28 -6.91 9.86
CA LEU A 116 14.10 -5.53 10.27
C LEU A 116 14.51 -4.60 9.12
N ILE A 117 13.60 -3.73 8.73
CA ILE A 117 13.81 -2.74 7.69
C ILE A 117 13.86 -1.36 8.33
N LYS A 118 14.89 -0.59 8.01
CA LYS A 118 14.91 0.86 8.24
C LYS A 118 14.13 1.51 7.12
N THR A 119 12.93 1.99 7.42
CA THR A 119 12.05 2.63 6.44
C THR A 119 12.68 3.93 5.96
N LYS A 120 12.78 4.09 4.64
CA LYS A 120 13.29 5.32 3.99
C LYS A 120 12.16 6.14 3.40
N ALA A 121 11.11 5.47 2.91
CA ALA A 121 9.88 6.09 2.48
C ALA A 121 8.71 5.12 2.67
N CYS A 122 7.52 5.68 2.88
CA CYS A 122 6.27 4.96 2.83
C CYS A 122 5.25 5.77 2.02
N GLY A 123 4.63 5.14 1.03
CA GLY A 123 3.52 5.72 0.29
C GLY A 123 2.28 5.86 1.17
N VAL A 124 1.40 6.80 0.81
CA VAL A 124 0.09 7.01 1.45
C VAL A 124 -0.98 6.57 0.46
N CYS A 125 -1.61 5.42 0.74
CA CYS A 125 -2.58 4.84 -0.16
C CYS A 125 -4.01 5.02 0.36
N HIS A 126 -4.98 4.97 -0.54
CA HIS A 126 -6.39 5.13 -0.19
C HIS A 126 -6.90 3.99 0.70
N SER A 127 -6.28 2.81 0.63
CA SER A 127 -6.54 1.68 1.54
C SER A 127 -6.19 1.99 2.99
N ASP A 128 -5.13 2.75 3.26
CA ASP A 128 -4.84 3.24 4.62
C ASP A 128 -5.97 4.17 5.10
N LEU A 129 -6.46 5.04 4.21
CA LEU A 129 -7.56 5.95 4.51
C LEU A 129 -8.87 5.20 4.80
N HIS A 130 -9.17 4.11 4.10
CA HIS A 130 -10.34 3.27 4.39
C HIS A 130 -10.30 2.69 5.81
N VAL A 131 -9.13 2.29 6.31
CA VAL A 131 -8.94 1.89 7.72
C VAL A 131 -9.16 3.09 8.64
N MET A 132 -8.53 4.23 8.34
CA MET A 132 -8.62 5.44 9.16
C MET A 132 -10.04 6.02 9.27
N LYS A 133 -10.91 5.78 8.28
CA LYS A 133 -12.32 6.16 8.30
C LYS A 133 -13.23 5.12 8.97
N GLY A 134 -12.70 3.95 9.30
CA GLY A 134 -13.48 2.81 9.81
C GLY A 134 -14.33 2.12 8.74
N GLU A 135 -14.07 2.36 7.46
CA GLU A 135 -14.75 1.70 6.33
C GLU A 135 -14.24 0.26 6.14
N LEU A 136 -13.00 0.00 6.57
CA LEU A 136 -12.40 -1.32 6.69
C LEU A 136 -12.15 -1.62 8.18
N PRO A 137 -12.92 -2.54 8.81
CA PRO A 137 -12.62 -3.00 10.15
C PRO A 137 -11.21 -3.60 10.24
N PHE A 138 -10.44 -3.14 11.22
CA PHE A 138 -9.08 -3.60 11.46
C PHE A 138 -8.76 -3.54 12.95
N ALA A 139 -7.86 -4.40 13.43
CA ALA A 139 -7.40 -4.39 14.81
C ALA A 139 -6.77 -3.02 15.17
N SER A 140 -7.28 -2.37 16.23
CA SER A 140 -6.84 -1.05 16.68
C SER A 140 -6.45 -1.11 18.16
N PRO A 141 -5.43 -0.37 18.65
CA PRO A 141 -4.59 0.58 17.91
C PRO A 141 -3.67 -0.11 16.91
N CYS A 142 -3.38 0.54 15.77
CA CYS A 142 -2.43 0.03 14.79
C CYS A 142 -1.54 1.12 14.18
N VAL A 143 -0.38 0.72 13.67
CA VAL A 143 0.41 1.54 12.76
C VAL A 143 -0.02 1.21 11.33
N VAL A 144 -0.40 2.25 10.57
CA VAL A 144 -0.82 2.12 9.16
C VAL A 144 0.37 2.23 8.19
N GLY A 145 0.13 2.11 6.88
CA GLY A 145 1.16 2.17 5.84
C GLY A 145 1.63 0.81 5.38
N HIS A 146 1.61 0.60 4.06
CA HIS A 146 1.89 -0.69 3.44
C HIS A 146 2.63 -0.56 2.10
N GLU A 147 3.20 0.62 1.84
CA GLU A 147 3.92 0.96 0.60
C GLU A 147 5.35 1.37 0.96
N ILE A 148 6.15 0.47 1.54
CA ILE A 148 7.49 0.83 2.05
C ILE A 148 8.60 0.60 1.03
N THR A 149 9.60 1.46 1.10
CA THR A 149 10.97 1.16 0.70
C THR A 149 11.93 1.45 1.84
N GLY A 150 13.04 0.72 1.88
CA GLY A 150 13.98 0.85 2.98
C GLY A 150 15.27 0.06 2.80
N GLU A 151 15.97 -0.11 3.91
CA GLU A 151 17.23 -0.87 3.99
C GLU A 151 17.08 -2.02 4.98
N VAL A 152 17.55 -3.21 4.61
CA VAL A 152 17.67 -4.34 5.55
C VAL A 152 18.73 -3.99 6.59
N VAL A 153 18.38 -3.99 7.87
CA VAL A 153 19.32 -3.66 8.96
C VAL A 153 19.54 -4.80 9.96
N GLU A 154 18.62 -5.77 10.05
CA GLU A 154 18.79 -6.97 10.89
C GLU A 154 18.04 -8.15 10.27
N HIS A 155 18.64 -9.35 10.31
CA HIS A 155 17.96 -10.61 10.04
C HIS A 155 17.48 -11.22 11.34
N GLY A 156 16.29 -11.83 11.31
CA GLY A 156 15.83 -12.62 12.44
C GLY A 156 16.75 -13.81 12.76
N PRO A 157 16.73 -14.31 14.01
CA PRO A 157 17.50 -15.49 14.40
C PRO A 157 17.22 -16.68 13.48
N ALA A 158 18.24 -17.48 13.18
CA ALA A 158 18.13 -18.67 12.33
C ALA A 158 17.57 -18.42 10.91
N THR A 159 17.65 -17.18 10.39
CA THR A 159 17.38 -16.91 8.97
C THR A 159 18.30 -17.76 8.09
N ASP A 160 17.71 -18.43 7.10
CA ASP A 160 18.44 -19.36 6.23
C ASP A 160 19.43 -18.65 5.30
N THR A 161 20.44 -19.38 4.86
CA THR A 161 21.53 -18.83 4.03
C THR A 161 21.07 -18.32 2.68
N LYS A 162 19.99 -18.86 2.09
CA LYS A 162 19.45 -18.38 0.81
C LYS A 162 18.78 -17.02 0.99
N THR A 163 18.02 -16.84 2.07
CA THR A 163 17.44 -15.55 2.43
C THR A 163 18.51 -14.51 2.70
N ILE A 164 19.55 -14.84 3.46
CA ILE A 164 20.68 -13.93 3.72
C ILE A 164 21.39 -13.54 2.41
N ALA A 165 21.62 -14.50 1.50
CA ALA A 165 22.23 -14.22 0.21
C ALA A 165 21.34 -13.36 -0.71
N ARG A 166 20.02 -13.55 -0.65
CA ARG A 166 19.05 -12.77 -1.44
C ARG A 166 18.85 -11.35 -0.92
N LEU A 167 18.94 -11.16 0.40
CA LEU A 167 18.66 -9.91 1.11
C LEU A 167 19.74 -9.61 2.16
N PRO A 168 21.01 -9.40 1.78
CA PRO A 168 22.07 -9.09 2.75
C PRO A 168 21.77 -7.78 3.51
N ILE A 169 22.34 -7.62 4.71
CA ILE A 169 22.26 -6.36 5.46
C ILE A 169 22.81 -5.21 4.60
N GLY A 170 22.13 -4.07 4.61
CA GLY A 170 22.39 -2.92 3.74
C GLY A 170 21.63 -2.96 2.42
N SER A 171 20.97 -4.07 2.08
CA SER A 171 20.18 -4.16 0.85
C SER A 171 19.05 -3.14 0.83
N ARG A 172 18.95 -2.43 -0.29
CA ARG A 172 17.80 -1.58 -0.60
C ARG A 172 16.64 -2.49 -0.99
N VAL A 173 15.46 -2.27 -0.42
CA VAL A 173 14.30 -3.13 -0.63
C VAL A 173 13.03 -2.34 -0.84
N VAL A 174 12.09 -2.96 -1.55
CA VAL A 174 10.67 -2.61 -1.60
C VAL A 174 9.87 -3.73 -0.94
N GLY A 175 8.87 -3.35 -0.14
CA GLY A 175 7.95 -4.29 0.51
C GLY A 175 6.64 -4.44 -0.27
N ALA A 176 6.26 -5.66 -0.60
CA ALA A 176 4.93 -5.97 -1.13
C ALA A 176 3.92 -6.10 0.02
N PHE A 177 2.79 -5.40 -0.06
CA PHE A 177 1.83 -5.32 1.05
C PHE A 177 1.27 -6.69 1.50
N ILE A 178 1.15 -7.65 0.58
CA ILE A 178 0.65 -9.01 0.83
C ILE A 178 1.64 -9.84 1.65
N MET A 179 2.92 -9.44 1.71
CA MET A 179 3.98 -10.09 2.51
C MET A 179 3.99 -11.63 2.45
N PRO A 180 3.83 -12.29 1.29
CA PRO A 180 3.44 -13.69 1.20
C PRO A 180 4.30 -14.64 2.02
N CYS A 181 3.72 -15.70 2.62
CA CYS A 181 4.46 -16.64 3.46
C CYS A 181 5.44 -17.51 2.67
N GLY A 182 5.20 -17.70 1.38
CA GLY A 182 6.07 -18.47 0.47
C GLY A 182 5.95 -19.99 0.60
N ASN A 183 5.07 -20.51 1.46
CA ASN A 183 4.95 -21.95 1.70
C ASN A 183 3.52 -22.52 1.61
N CYS A 184 2.47 -21.70 1.75
CA CYS A 184 1.09 -22.18 1.67
C CYS A 184 0.74 -22.66 0.25
N SER A 185 -0.40 -23.36 0.10
CA SER A 185 -0.82 -23.96 -1.17
C SER A 185 -0.87 -22.94 -2.32
N TYR A 186 -1.35 -21.72 -2.05
CA TYR A 186 -1.38 -20.65 -3.03
C TYR A 186 0.02 -20.12 -3.37
N CYS A 187 0.85 -19.81 -2.36
CA CYS A 187 2.22 -19.35 -2.58
C CYS A 187 3.03 -20.36 -3.39
N SER A 188 2.94 -21.66 -3.08
CA SER A 188 3.68 -22.72 -3.77
C SER A 188 3.31 -22.86 -5.26
N LYS A 189 2.13 -22.37 -5.66
CA LYS A 189 1.62 -22.36 -7.04
C LYS A 189 1.87 -21.05 -7.76
N GLY A 190 2.52 -20.07 -7.13
CA GLY A 190 2.73 -18.73 -7.68
C GLY A 190 1.48 -17.84 -7.61
N HIS A 191 0.53 -18.15 -6.73
CA HIS A 191 -0.63 -17.32 -6.40
C HIS A 191 -0.42 -16.65 -5.05
N ASP A 192 0.73 -16.02 -4.87
CA ASP A 192 1.13 -15.37 -3.62
C ASP A 192 0.22 -14.19 -3.25
N ASP A 193 -0.54 -13.65 -4.21
CA ASP A 193 -1.63 -12.70 -4.00
C ASP A 193 -2.81 -13.24 -3.17
N LEU A 194 -2.92 -14.57 -3.06
CA LEU A 194 -3.94 -15.29 -2.29
C LEU A 194 -3.34 -15.99 -1.05
N CYS A 195 -2.24 -15.46 -0.53
CA CYS A 195 -1.51 -16.07 0.60
C CYS A 195 -2.41 -16.28 1.84
N GLU A 196 -2.67 -17.55 2.18
CA GLU A 196 -3.48 -17.96 3.34
C GLU A 196 -3.02 -17.30 4.65
N ASP A 197 -1.73 -17.36 4.99
CA ASP A 197 -1.23 -16.83 6.26
C ASP A 197 -1.39 -15.29 6.37
N PHE A 198 -1.14 -14.56 5.28
CA PHE A 198 -1.37 -13.12 5.26
C PHE A 198 -2.82 -12.76 5.58
N PHE A 199 -3.78 -13.44 4.94
CA PHE A 199 -5.20 -13.21 5.20
C PHE A 199 -5.63 -13.70 6.59
N ALA A 200 -5.04 -14.79 7.08
CA ALA A 200 -5.37 -15.37 8.38
C ALA A 200 -4.84 -14.54 9.58
N TYR A 201 -3.66 -13.92 9.45
CA TYR A 201 -2.97 -13.26 10.56
C TYR A 201 -2.86 -11.74 10.41
N ASN A 202 -2.57 -11.24 9.21
CA ASN A 202 -2.21 -9.84 9.08
C ASN A 202 -3.37 -8.97 8.57
N ARG A 203 -4.04 -9.38 7.49
CA ARG A 203 -4.95 -8.50 6.72
C ARG A 203 -6.05 -7.83 7.54
N ALA A 204 -6.53 -8.50 8.59
CA ALA A 204 -7.53 -7.97 9.53
C ALA A 204 -7.05 -7.91 11.00
N LYS A 205 -6.18 -8.84 11.44
CA LYS A 205 -5.76 -8.93 12.85
C LYS A 205 -4.47 -8.18 13.14
N GLY A 206 -3.71 -7.80 12.11
CA GLY A 206 -2.50 -6.99 12.21
C GLY A 206 -1.36 -7.62 13.00
N THR A 207 -1.20 -8.93 12.88
CA THR A 207 -0.07 -9.68 13.44
C THR A 207 0.74 -10.35 12.33
N LEU A 208 1.93 -10.86 12.65
CA LEU A 208 2.69 -11.74 11.76
C LEU A 208 2.26 -13.21 11.96
N TYR A 209 2.91 -14.13 11.27
CA TYR A 209 2.44 -15.52 11.10
C TYR A 209 2.53 -16.38 12.35
N ASP A 210 3.13 -15.86 13.42
CA ASP A 210 3.08 -16.44 14.76
C ASP A 210 1.94 -15.91 15.62
N GLY A 211 1.08 -15.03 15.07
CA GLY A 211 -0.04 -14.43 15.79
C GLY A 211 0.34 -13.25 16.68
N GLU A 212 1.58 -12.77 16.65
CA GLU A 212 2.05 -11.64 17.46
C GLU A 212 2.34 -10.39 16.60
N THR A 213 2.18 -9.21 17.21
CA THR A 213 2.75 -7.97 16.65
C THR A 213 4.27 -7.91 16.92
N ARG A 214 4.95 -6.96 16.27
CA ARG A 214 6.33 -6.58 16.59
C ARG A 214 6.42 -5.18 17.21
N LEU A 215 5.30 -4.46 17.31
CA LEU A 215 5.24 -3.09 17.78
C LEU A 215 4.71 -3.02 19.21
N PHE A 216 5.57 -2.53 20.11
CA PHE A 216 5.25 -2.33 21.52
C PHE A 216 5.62 -0.90 21.92
N LEU A 217 4.67 -0.20 22.53
CA LEU A 217 4.86 1.18 22.99
C LEU A 217 6.00 1.24 24.00
N ARG A 218 6.89 2.23 23.85
CA ARG A 218 8.03 2.40 24.75
C ARG A 218 7.63 2.76 26.18
N SER A 219 6.50 3.46 26.32
CA SER A 219 6.01 3.98 27.60
C SER A 219 5.34 2.90 28.46
N SER A 220 4.50 2.05 27.85
CA SER A 220 3.66 1.08 28.56
C SER A 220 4.00 -0.38 28.27
N GLY A 221 4.74 -0.66 27.20
CA GLY A 221 4.93 -2.03 26.68
C GLY A 221 3.68 -2.61 26.02
N GLU A 222 2.60 -1.84 25.88
CA GLU A 222 1.36 -2.33 25.28
C GLU A 222 1.54 -2.59 23.77
N PRO A 223 0.90 -3.65 23.24
CA PRO A 223 0.99 -3.99 21.83
C PRO A 223 0.18 -3.01 20.96
N VAL A 224 0.72 -2.73 19.77
CA VAL A 224 0.03 -2.01 18.70
C VAL A 224 0.08 -2.88 17.45
N TYR A 225 -1.02 -3.02 16.73
CA TYR A 225 -1.11 -3.90 15.56
C TYR A 225 -0.46 -3.29 14.31
N MET A 226 -0.18 -4.13 13.31
CA MET A 226 0.52 -3.76 12.09
C MET A 226 -0.41 -3.89 10.89
N TYR A 227 -0.81 -2.78 10.26
CA TYR A 227 -1.52 -2.86 8.98
C TYR A 227 -0.52 -3.20 7.87
N SER A 228 -0.57 -4.41 7.31
CA SER A 228 0.58 -4.99 6.61
C SER A 228 1.82 -4.95 7.50
N MET A 229 2.86 -4.23 7.10
CA MET A 229 4.07 -4.06 7.89
C MET A 229 4.04 -2.88 8.88
N GLY A 230 3.00 -2.03 8.88
CA GLY A 230 2.98 -0.81 9.68
C GLY A 230 4.06 0.18 9.24
N GLY A 231 4.07 0.48 7.94
CA GLY A 231 5.13 1.21 7.24
C GLY A 231 5.26 2.70 7.56
N LEU A 232 4.25 3.33 8.19
CA LEU A 232 4.39 4.68 8.74
C LEU A 232 5.16 4.66 10.08
N ALA A 233 6.31 3.98 10.08
CA ALA A 233 7.24 3.83 11.19
C ALA A 233 8.67 3.96 10.68
N GLU A 234 9.58 4.47 11.51
CA GLU A 234 11.00 4.60 11.13
C GLU A 234 11.66 3.21 10.92
N TYR A 235 11.13 2.15 11.54
CA TYR A 235 11.49 0.76 11.26
C TYR A 235 10.25 -0.14 11.24
N CYS A 236 10.28 -1.19 10.43
CA CYS A 236 9.24 -2.21 10.41
C CYS A 236 9.86 -3.61 10.25
N VAL A 237 9.15 -4.62 10.76
CA VAL A 237 9.53 -6.03 10.60
C VAL A 237 8.66 -6.65 9.51
N VAL A 238 9.31 -7.33 8.57
CA VAL A 238 8.65 -7.89 7.38
C VAL A 238 9.11 -9.33 7.16
N PRO A 239 8.20 -10.28 6.87
CA PRO A 239 8.59 -11.59 6.38
C PRO A 239 9.49 -11.48 5.14
N ALA A 240 10.56 -12.25 5.07
CA ALA A 240 11.56 -12.16 4.00
C ALA A 240 10.97 -12.23 2.58
N ASN A 241 9.94 -13.05 2.41
CA ASN A 241 9.27 -13.27 1.13
C ASN A 241 8.42 -12.07 0.68
N GLY A 242 8.11 -11.14 1.58
CA GLY A 242 7.48 -9.86 1.26
C GLY A 242 8.44 -8.79 0.73
N LEU A 243 9.75 -9.09 0.63
CA LEU A 243 10.77 -8.12 0.26
C LEU A 243 11.44 -8.48 -1.06
N THR A 244 11.60 -7.47 -1.91
CA THR A 244 12.35 -7.56 -3.16
C THR A 244 13.45 -6.49 -3.18
N ILE A 245 14.61 -6.82 -3.76
CA ILE A 245 15.71 -5.86 -3.92
C ILE A 245 15.23 -4.69 -4.78
N LEU A 246 15.48 -3.47 -4.29
CA LEU A 246 15.28 -2.23 -5.01
C LEU A 246 16.58 -1.87 -5.76
N PRO A 247 16.59 -1.85 -7.09
CA PRO A 247 17.77 -1.44 -7.87
C PRO A 247 18.29 -0.06 -7.48
N GLU A 248 19.60 0.14 -7.56
CA GLU A 248 20.21 1.39 -7.12
C GLU A 248 19.72 2.63 -7.87
N SER A 249 19.36 2.43 -9.15
CA SER A 249 18.83 3.46 -10.04
C SER A 249 17.44 3.98 -9.66
N LEU A 250 16.72 3.30 -8.76
CA LEU A 250 15.37 3.67 -8.35
C LEU A 250 15.39 4.33 -6.96
N PRO A 251 15.12 5.64 -6.82
CA PRO A 251 15.20 6.31 -5.52
C PRO A 251 14.08 5.86 -4.58
N TYR A 252 14.33 5.94 -3.26
CA TYR A 252 13.42 5.38 -2.25
C TYR A 252 12.01 5.96 -2.29
N ILE A 253 11.90 7.29 -2.37
CA ILE A 253 10.63 8.02 -2.24
C ILE A 253 9.67 7.64 -3.36
N GLU A 254 10.14 7.75 -4.60
CA GLU A 254 9.36 7.44 -5.80
C GLU A 254 9.05 5.94 -5.89
N SER A 255 9.91 5.09 -5.33
CA SER A 255 9.74 3.64 -5.36
C SER A 255 8.78 3.11 -4.29
N ALA A 256 8.40 3.92 -3.31
CA ALA A 256 7.49 3.51 -2.23
C ALA A 256 6.17 2.95 -2.76
N VAL A 257 5.61 3.59 -3.79
CA VAL A 257 4.34 3.20 -4.44
C VAL A 257 4.41 1.88 -5.21
N LEU A 258 5.60 1.30 -5.41
CA LEU A 258 5.76 0.02 -6.08
C LEU A 258 5.05 -1.09 -5.31
N GLY A 259 5.20 -1.10 -3.98
CA GLY A 259 4.74 -2.15 -3.07
C GLY A 259 3.23 -2.42 -3.04
N CYS A 260 2.43 -1.49 -3.55
CA CYS A 260 0.99 -1.69 -3.73
C CYS A 260 0.50 -1.14 -5.07
N ALA A 261 0.49 0.19 -5.27
CA ALA A 261 -0.18 0.77 -6.44
C ALA A 261 0.34 0.29 -7.79
N VAL A 262 1.66 0.27 -7.99
CA VAL A 262 2.25 -0.11 -9.29
C VAL A 262 2.21 -1.63 -9.50
N PHE A 263 2.51 -2.44 -8.48
CA PHE A 263 2.37 -3.90 -8.62
C PHE A 263 0.91 -4.33 -8.82
N THR A 264 -0.05 -3.63 -8.21
CA THR A 264 -1.48 -3.85 -8.49
C THR A 264 -1.80 -3.52 -9.94
N ALA A 265 -1.28 -2.40 -10.46
CA ALA A 265 -1.46 -2.04 -11.87
C ALA A 265 -0.82 -3.08 -12.80
N TYR A 266 0.39 -3.53 -12.51
CA TYR A 266 1.09 -4.56 -13.28
C TYR A 266 0.35 -5.89 -13.26
N GLY A 267 -0.01 -6.41 -12.08
CA GLY A 267 -0.77 -7.66 -11.93
C GLY A 267 -2.13 -7.57 -12.63
N THR A 268 -2.77 -6.40 -12.60
CA THR A 268 -4.00 -6.17 -13.37
C THR A 268 -3.77 -6.38 -14.87
N MET A 269 -2.70 -5.80 -15.44
CA MET A 269 -2.42 -5.95 -16.87
C MET A 269 -1.91 -7.33 -17.25
N ALA A 270 -0.98 -7.88 -16.47
CA ALA A 270 -0.29 -9.12 -16.77
C ALA A 270 -1.17 -10.35 -16.53
N ASN A 271 -1.93 -10.36 -15.44
CA ASN A 271 -2.57 -11.57 -14.92
C ASN A 271 -4.09 -11.53 -15.07
N ALA A 272 -4.73 -10.46 -14.59
CA ALA A 272 -6.19 -10.37 -14.58
C ALA A 272 -6.75 -10.06 -15.97
N ALA A 273 -6.26 -8.98 -16.58
CA ALA A 273 -6.65 -8.57 -17.91
C ALA A 273 -5.83 -9.29 -18.99
N GLN A 274 -4.57 -9.67 -18.74
CA GLN A 274 -3.65 -10.28 -19.71
C GLN A 274 -3.51 -9.47 -21.01
N VAL A 275 -3.39 -8.15 -20.88
CA VAL A 275 -3.31 -7.18 -22.00
C VAL A 275 -2.26 -7.60 -23.02
N LYS A 276 -2.61 -7.49 -24.30
CA LYS A 276 -1.72 -7.72 -25.43
C LYS A 276 -1.52 -6.42 -26.24
N PRO A 277 -0.41 -6.30 -26.98
CA PRO A 277 -0.22 -5.18 -27.88
C PRO A 277 -1.41 -5.01 -28.84
N GLY A 278 -1.90 -3.78 -28.99
CA GLY A 278 -3.07 -3.45 -29.81
C GLY A 278 -4.42 -3.60 -29.10
N ASP A 279 -4.46 -4.06 -27.84
CA ASP A 279 -5.70 -4.06 -27.07
C ASP A 279 -6.17 -2.63 -26.73
N SER A 280 -7.49 -2.46 -26.63
CA SER A 280 -8.12 -1.30 -26.02
C SER A 280 -8.35 -1.53 -24.53
N VAL A 281 -7.98 -0.55 -23.70
CA VAL A 281 -8.07 -0.60 -22.23
C VAL A 281 -8.79 0.65 -21.73
N ALA A 282 -9.86 0.46 -20.97
CA ALA A 282 -10.49 1.55 -20.20
C ALA A 282 -10.09 1.46 -18.73
N VAL A 283 -9.61 2.57 -18.17
CA VAL A 283 -9.25 2.71 -16.75
C VAL A 283 -10.21 3.67 -16.08
N ILE A 284 -11.02 3.14 -15.16
CA ILE A 284 -12.04 3.90 -14.42
C ILE A 284 -11.50 4.30 -13.04
N GLY A 285 -11.32 5.61 -12.86
CA GLY A 285 -10.72 6.27 -11.70
C GLY A 285 -9.21 6.46 -11.87
N ILE A 286 -8.76 7.72 -11.94
CA ILE A 286 -7.37 8.10 -12.23
C ILE A 286 -6.69 8.60 -10.93
N GLY A 287 -6.68 7.74 -9.91
CA GLY A 287 -5.89 7.90 -8.68
C GLY A 287 -4.48 7.32 -8.80
N GLY A 288 -3.84 6.98 -7.67
CA GLY A 288 -2.49 6.37 -7.68
C GLY A 288 -2.40 5.06 -8.48
N VAL A 289 -3.31 4.11 -8.21
CA VAL A 289 -3.40 2.85 -8.99
C VAL A 289 -3.81 3.12 -10.44
N GLY A 290 -4.83 3.95 -10.67
CA GLY A 290 -5.35 4.21 -12.01
C GLY A 290 -4.32 4.88 -12.93
N SER A 291 -3.61 5.89 -12.44
CA SER A 291 -2.51 6.53 -13.20
C SER A 291 -1.34 5.56 -13.46
N SER A 292 -1.07 4.64 -12.53
CA SER A 292 -0.12 3.54 -12.78
C SER A 292 -0.64 2.59 -13.87
N CYS A 293 -1.94 2.26 -13.88
CA CYS A 293 -2.55 1.46 -14.95
C CYS A 293 -2.43 2.11 -16.32
N LEU A 294 -2.57 3.43 -16.46
CA LEU A 294 -2.37 4.09 -17.75
C LEU A 294 -0.95 3.86 -18.29
N GLN A 295 0.06 4.03 -17.43
CA GLN A 295 1.47 3.85 -17.79
C GLN A 295 1.79 2.40 -18.14
N ILE A 296 1.33 1.44 -17.32
CA ILE A 296 1.57 0.03 -17.56
C ILE A 296 0.80 -0.46 -18.80
N ALA A 297 -0.44 -0.01 -19.03
CA ALA A 297 -1.17 -0.33 -20.27
C ALA A 297 -0.38 0.10 -21.51
N ARG A 298 0.23 1.30 -21.44
CA ARG A 298 1.07 1.80 -22.52
C ARG A 298 2.33 0.95 -22.70
N ALA A 299 2.98 0.55 -21.62
CA ALA A 299 4.15 -0.33 -21.65
C ALA A 299 3.83 -1.73 -22.23
N PHE A 300 2.62 -2.24 -22.01
CA PHE A 300 2.12 -3.49 -22.61
C PHE A 300 1.72 -3.34 -24.10
N GLY A 301 1.77 -2.12 -24.65
CA GLY A 301 1.49 -1.85 -26.06
C GLY A 301 0.01 -1.68 -26.40
N ALA A 302 -0.85 -1.36 -25.45
CA ALA A 302 -2.24 -1.03 -25.73
C ALA A 302 -2.35 0.15 -26.73
N SER A 303 -3.25 0.03 -27.71
CA SER A 303 -3.45 1.07 -28.75
C SER A 303 -4.36 2.19 -28.25
N ASP A 304 -5.44 1.82 -27.58
CA ASP A 304 -6.45 2.72 -27.07
C ASP A 304 -6.48 2.64 -25.54
N ILE A 305 -6.05 3.70 -24.87
CA ILE A 305 -6.01 3.78 -23.42
C ILE A 305 -6.96 4.91 -23.01
N ILE A 306 -8.13 4.54 -22.52
CA ILE A 306 -9.22 5.47 -22.22
C ILE A 306 -9.26 5.71 -20.72
N ALA A 307 -8.87 6.91 -20.30
CA ALA A 307 -8.98 7.35 -18.93
C ALA A 307 -10.39 7.88 -18.64
N VAL A 308 -11.01 7.40 -17.56
CA VAL A 308 -12.34 7.84 -17.14
C VAL A 308 -12.25 8.31 -15.69
N ASP A 309 -12.60 9.57 -15.43
CA ASP A 309 -12.74 10.12 -14.08
C ASP A 309 -13.90 11.12 -14.05
N VAL A 310 -14.23 11.65 -12.88
CA VAL A 310 -15.23 12.71 -12.70
C VAL A 310 -14.59 14.09 -12.49
N GLN A 311 -13.29 14.11 -12.17
CA GLN A 311 -12.55 15.36 -11.91
C GLN A 311 -11.79 15.82 -13.16
N ASP A 312 -12.05 17.05 -13.60
CA ASP A 312 -11.42 17.60 -14.82
C ASP A 312 -9.90 17.57 -14.76
N GLU A 313 -9.31 17.94 -13.63
CA GLU A 313 -7.86 17.97 -13.45
C GLU A 313 -7.22 16.60 -13.73
N LYS A 314 -7.86 15.52 -13.27
CA LYS A 314 -7.38 14.15 -13.48
C LYS A 314 -7.51 13.72 -14.94
N VAL A 315 -8.65 14.03 -15.56
CA VAL A 315 -8.90 13.76 -16.99
C VAL A 315 -7.87 14.50 -17.85
N GLN A 316 -7.57 15.77 -17.54
CA GLN A 316 -6.58 16.57 -18.25
C GLN A 316 -5.16 16.01 -18.12
N LYS A 317 -4.78 15.58 -16.90
CA LYS A 317 -3.45 15.01 -16.64
C LYS A 317 -3.29 13.57 -17.14
N ALA A 318 -4.37 12.84 -17.40
CA ALA A 318 -4.31 11.43 -17.79
C ALA A 318 -3.45 11.16 -19.03
N LYS A 319 -3.41 12.09 -20.00
CA LYS A 319 -2.58 11.96 -21.21
C LYS A 319 -1.08 11.96 -20.90
N ILE A 320 -0.65 12.67 -19.87
CA ILE A 320 0.74 12.67 -19.39
C ILE A 320 1.15 11.26 -18.95
N PHE A 321 0.21 10.51 -18.36
CA PHE A 321 0.41 9.15 -17.88
C PHE A 321 0.13 8.07 -18.95
N GLY A 322 -0.04 8.44 -20.21
CA GLY A 322 -0.15 7.49 -21.33
C GLY A 322 -1.57 7.23 -21.83
N ALA A 323 -2.60 7.92 -21.32
CA ALA A 323 -3.93 7.83 -21.91
C ALA A 323 -3.95 8.40 -23.34
N THR A 324 -4.58 7.71 -24.28
CA THR A 324 -4.84 8.23 -25.63
C THR A 324 -6.16 9.00 -25.68
N HIS A 325 -7.13 8.59 -24.87
CA HIS A 325 -8.43 9.22 -24.72
C HIS A 325 -8.71 9.51 -23.24
N ALA A 326 -9.48 10.55 -22.97
CA ALA A 326 -9.87 10.91 -21.61
C ALA A 326 -11.32 11.38 -21.62
N VAL A 327 -12.10 10.95 -20.64
CA VAL A 327 -13.54 11.16 -20.55
C VAL A 327 -13.87 11.63 -19.14
N ASN A 328 -14.61 12.74 -19.04
CA ASN A 328 -15.20 13.15 -17.77
C ASN A 328 -16.61 12.54 -17.62
N ALA A 329 -16.75 11.45 -16.87
CA ALA A 329 -18.01 10.73 -16.70
C ALA A 329 -19.12 11.53 -16.01
N ALA A 330 -18.80 12.66 -15.37
CA ALA A 330 -19.80 13.56 -14.80
C ALA A 330 -20.40 14.54 -15.85
N LYS A 331 -19.79 14.64 -17.04
CA LYS A 331 -20.15 15.63 -18.07
C LYS A 331 -20.59 15.01 -19.40
N GLU A 332 -20.23 13.76 -19.65
CA GLU A 332 -20.49 13.08 -20.92
C GLU A 332 -20.80 11.59 -20.70
N ASP A 333 -21.44 10.97 -21.70
CA ASP A 333 -21.74 9.52 -21.69
C ASP A 333 -20.45 8.70 -21.84
N ALA A 334 -19.89 8.31 -20.70
CA ALA A 334 -18.68 7.50 -20.67
C ALA A 334 -18.85 6.12 -21.33
N VAL A 335 -20.04 5.52 -21.27
CA VAL A 335 -20.28 4.23 -21.92
C VAL A 335 -20.22 4.39 -23.43
N GLY A 336 -20.98 5.34 -23.96
CA GLY A 336 -20.97 5.64 -25.39
C GLY A 336 -19.56 5.90 -25.90
N LYS A 337 -18.78 6.72 -25.18
CA LYS A 337 -17.38 7.03 -25.51
C LYS A 337 -16.50 5.78 -25.51
N ILE A 338 -16.56 4.96 -24.46
CA ILE A 338 -15.76 3.73 -24.38
C ILE A 338 -16.11 2.75 -25.50
N MET A 339 -17.41 2.59 -25.80
CA MET A 339 -17.88 1.63 -26.80
C MET A 339 -17.46 1.98 -28.24
N VAL A 340 -17.16 3.24 -28.54
CA VAL A 340 -16.58 3.63 -29.84
C VAL A 340 -15.18 3.04 -30.04
N HIS A 341 -14.44 2.82 -28.94
CA HIS A 341 -13.05 2.37 -28.97
C HIS A 341 -12.88 0.87 -28.67
N ILE A 342 -13.90 0.19 -28.13
CA ILE A 342 -13.83 -1.23 -27.77
C ILE A 342 -14.64 -2.07 -28.77
N LYS A 343 -13.95 -2.91 -29.57
CA LYS A 343 -14.55 -3.71 -30.65
C LYS A 343 -15.20 -5.04 -30.21
N ALA A 344 -14.91 -5.57 -29.02
CA ALA A 344 -15.67 -6.59 -28.26
C ALA A 344 -15.22 -6.55 -26.78
N LEU A 345 -15.95 -7.16 -25.82
CA LEU A 345 -15.90 -6.70 -24.41
C LEU A 345 -15.95 -7.82 -23.34
N PHE A 346 -15.13 -7.67 -22.30
CA PHE A 346 -15.18 -8.36 -21.01
C PHE A 346 -14.78 -7.37 -19.89
N CYS A 347 -15.66 -7.14 -18.90
CA CYS A 347 -15.36 -6.34 -17.71
C CYS A 347 -14.70 -7.22 -16.64
N TYR A 348 -13.50 -6.85 -16.16
CA TYR A 348 -12.92 -7.38 -14.93
C TYR A 348 -13.19 -6.41 -13.78
N PHE A 349 -13.94 -6.89 -12.79
CA PHE A 349 -14.23 -6.16 -11.56
C PHE A 349 -13.25 -6.67 -10.48
N LEU A 350 -12.32 -5.82 -10.05
CA LEU A 350 -11.47 -6.08 -8.88
C LEU A 350 -12.30 -5.85 -7.60
N LEU A 351 -13.23 -6.76 -7.31
CA LEU A 351 -13.99 -6.78 -6.04
C LEU A 351 -13.67 -8.00 -5.15
N HIS A 352 -12.74 -8.88 -5.55
CA HIS A 352 -12.41 -10.10 -4.80
C HIS A 352 -11.20 -9.96 -3.85
N MET A 353 -10.77 -8.74 -3.51
CA MET A 353 -9.76 -8.52 -2.45
C MET A 353 -10.35 -7.89 -1.17
N MET A 354 -11.68 -7.91 -1.03
CA MET A 354 -12.40 -7.27 0.07
C MET A 354 -13.51 -8.16 0.68
N GLN A 355 -13.45 -9.48 0.49
CA GLN A 355 -14.26 -10.42 1.27
C GLN A 355 -13.38 -11.29 2.14
#